data_AF-A0A7C1U6C6-F1
#
_entry.id   AF-A0A7C1U6C6-F1
#
_cell.length_a   1.000
_cell.length_b   1.000
_cell.length_c   1.000
_cell.angle_alpha   90.00
_cell.angle_beta   90.00
_cell.angle_gamma   90.00
#
_symmetry.space_group_name_H-M   'P 1'
#
loop_
_entity.id
_entity.type
_entity.pdbx_description
1 polymer ?
#
loop_
_entity_poly.entity_id
_entity_poly.type
_entity_poly.pdbx_seq_one_letter_code
_entity_poly.pdbx_strand_id
1 'polypeptide(L)' 'MSRRSILLICLAQMLLGAGSVSAELVAHWRLDETSGTTAHDSSGYGNDGALNGNPQWEAGM' A
#
# COMPACT_ATOMS: atom_id res chain seq x y z
N MET A 1 -31.15 31.47 -6.72
CA MET A 1 -31.03 30.00 -6.55
C MET A 1 -31.70 29.60 -5.24
N SER A 2 -32.57 28.57 -5.22
CA SER A 2 -33.36 28.23 -4.02
C SER A 2 -32.57 27.36 -3.03
N ARG A 3 -32.82 27.50 -1.71
CA ARG A 3 -32.16 26.69 -0.65
C ARG A 3 -32.28 25.17 -0.90
N ARG A 4 -33.41 24.74 -1.48
CA ARG A 4 -33.65 23.35 -1.90
C ARG A 4 -32.71 22.90 -3.01
N SER A 5 -32.49 23.76 -4.01
CA SER A 5 -31.58 23.48 -5.12
C SER A 5 -30.13 23.33 -4.63
N ILE A 6 -29.70 24.10 -3.65
CA ILE A 6 -28.35 24.00 -3.05
C ILE A 6 -28.18 22.67 -2.31
N LEU A 7 -29.17 22.26 -1.50
CA LEU A 7 -29.12 21.00 -0.75
C LEU A 7 -29.07 19.77 -1.67
N LEU A 8 -29.85 19.78 -2.75
CA LEU A 8 -29.87 18.68 -3.71
C LEU A 8 -28.54 18.55 -4.47
N ILE A 9 -27.91 19.67 -4.81
CA ILE A 9 -26.60 19.67 -5.46
C ILE A 9 -25.51 19.16 -4.50
N CYS A 10 -25.49 19.61 -3.25
CA CYS A 10 -24.53 19.12 -2.26
C CYS A 10 -24.67 17.62 -1.99
N LEU A 11 -25.90 17.11 -1.88
CA LEU A 11 -26.17 15.69 -1.65
C LEU A 11 -25.74 14.83 -2.85
N ALA A 12 -25.98 15.30 -4.08
CA ALA A 12 -25.54 14.63 -5.29
C ALA A 12 -24.00 14.57 -5.38
N GLN A 13 -23.30 15.65 -5.02
CA GLN A 13 -21.84 15.68 -5.00
C GLN A 13 -21.23 14.75 -3.94
N MET A 14 -21.88 14.55 -2.80
CA MET A 14 -21.45 13.57 -1.78
C MET A 14 -21.68 12.11 -2.22
N LEU A 15 -22.80 11.80 -2.87
CA LEU A 15 -23.09 10.44 -3.33
C LEU A 15 -22.19 10.00 -4.49
N LEU A 16 -21.76 10.92 -5.35
CA LEU A 16 -20.89 10.62 -6.50
C LEU A 16 -19.41 10.44 -6.11
N GLY A 17 -19.03 10.76 -4.87
CA GLY A 17 -17.64 10.80 -4.40
C GLY A 17 -17.20 9.61 -3.54
N ALA A 18 -18.00 8.55 -3.40
CA ALA A 18 -17.60 7.36 -2.66
C ALA A 18 -16.56 6.56 -3.46
N GLY A 19 -15.29 6.98 -3.40
CA GLY A 19 -14.17 6.22 -3.94
C GLY A 19 -14.01 4.90 -3.19
N SER A 20 -13.81 3.80 -3.91
CA SER A 20 -13.46 2.53 -3.30
C SER A 20 -12.09 2.64 -2.64
N VAL A 21 -12.03 2.47 -1.32
CA VAL A 21 -10.75 2.31 -0.61
C VAL A 21 -10.38 0.83 -0.71
N SER A 22 -9.37 0.53 -1.52
CA SER A 22 -8.73 -0.78 -1.57
C SER A 22 -7.41 -0.72 -0.82
N ALA A 23 -7.16 -1.71 0.05
CA ALA A 23 -5.83 -1.91 0.61
C ALA A 23 -5.02 -2.74 -0.39
N GLU A 24 -4.39 -2.05 -1.35
CA GLU A 24 -3.49 -2.70 -2.29
C GLU A 24 -2.16 -3.06 -1.61
N LEU A 25 -1.57 -4.17 -2.03
CA LEU A 25 -0.26 -4.59 -1.55
C LEU A 25 0.78 -3.56 -2.01
N VAL A 26 1.52 -2.97 -1.07
CA VAL A 26 2.57 -2.00 -1.39
C VAL A 26 3.92 -2.70 -1.58
N ALA A 27 4.26 -3.61 -0.67
CA ALA A 27 5.49 -4.39 -0.70
C ALA A 27 5.30 -5.71 0.04
N HIS A 28 6.08 -6.73 -0.33
CA HIS A 28 6.13 -8.00 0.37
C HIS A 28 7.55 -8.56 0.37
N TRP A 29 8.26 -8.45 1.50
CA TRP A 29 9.57 -9.07 1.69
C TRP A 29 9.41 -10.43 2.36
N ARG A 30 9.83 -11.48 1.67
CA ARG A 30 9.78 -12.86 2.17
C ARG A 30 10.90 -13.19 3.14
N LEU A 31 12.00 -12.45 3.06
CA LEU A 31 13.19 -12.62 3.89
C LEU A 31 13.76 -14.05 3.83
N ASP A 32 13.72 -14.67 2.65
CA ASP A 32 14.23 -16.01 2.38
C ASP A 32 15.49 -16.01 1.50
N GLU A 33 16.11 -14.83 1.33
CA GLU A 33 17.44 -14.73 0.77
C GLU A 33 18.47 -15.43 1.67
N THR A 34 19.52 -15.99 1.05
CA THR A 34 20.57 -16.74 1.78
C THR A 34 21.83 -15.92 2.01
N SER A 35 21.93 -14.73 1.42
CA SER A 35 23.10 -13.86 1.50
C SER A 35 22.79 -12.44 1.03
N GLY A 36 23.72 -11.52 1.27
CA GLY A 36 23.63 -10.14 0.79
C GLY A 36 22.89 -9.22 1.77
N THR A 37 22.77 -7.96 1.36
CA THR A 37 22.20 -6.86 2.18
C THR A 37 20.90 -6.31 1.59
N THR A 38 20.24 -7.07 0.71
CA THR A 38 19.01 -6.65 0.05
C THR A 38 17.90 -7.65 0.39
N ALA A 39 16.74 -7.14 0.82
CA ALA A 39 15.51 -7.91 0.92
C ALA A 39 14.67 -7.63 -0.33
N HIS A 40 14.47 -8.64 -1.19
CA HIS A 40 13.78 -8.41 -2.45
C HIS A 40 12.27 -8.31 -2.26
N ASP A 41 11.67 -7.32 -2.93
CA ASP A 41 10.23 -7.14 -2.94
C ASP A 41 9.57 -8.17 -3.87
N SER A 42 8.88 -9.13 -3.25
CA SER A 42 8.15 -10.17 -3.94
C SER A 42 6.78 -9.72 -4.45
N SER A 43 6.31 -8.50 -4.12
CA SER A 43 5.04 -8.01 -4.67
C SER A 43 5.16 -7.53 -6.11
N GLY A 44 6.38 -7.34 -6.63
CA GLY A 44 6.63 -6.87 -7.98
C GLY A 44 6.52 -5.36 -8.16
N TYR A 45 6.45 -4.59 -7.08
CA TYR A 45 6.39 -3.12 -7.12
C TYR A 45 7.79 -2.47 -7.02
N GLY A 46 8.84 -3.28 -6.90
CA GLY A 46 10.23 -2.84 -6.92
C GLY A 46 10.63 -2.10 -5.64
N ASN A 47 9.92 -2.33 -4.54
CA ASN A 47 10.20 -1.73 -3.24
C ASN A 47 11.28 -2.55 -2.49
N ASP A 48 12.42 -2.82 -3.14
CA ASP A 48 13.51 -3.57 -2.52
C ASP A 48 14.02 -2.87 -1.26
N GLY A 49 14.20 -3.64 -0.18
CA GLY A 49 14.69 -3.17 1.10
C GLY A 49 16.20 -3.27 1.20
N ALA A 50 16.84 -2.29 1.86
CA ALA A 50 18.24 -2.37 2.24
C ALA A 50 18.38 -2.80 3.71
N LEU A 51 19.08 -3.90 3.94
CA LEU A 51 19.43 -4.37 5.27
C LEU A 51 20.58 -3.52 5.84
N ASN A 52 20.38 -2.97 7.03
CA ASN A 52 21.35 -2.11 7.71
C ASN A 52 21.82 -2.75 9.02
N GLY A 53 23.08 -2.51 9.41
CA GLY A 53 23.69 -3.10 10.60
C GLY A 53 24.37 -4.44 10.30
N ASN A 54 24.12 -5.46 11.13
CA ASN A 54 24.67 -6.81 10.94
C ASN A 54 23.57 -7.91 11.01
N PRO A 55 22.53 -7.85 10.17
CA PRO A 55 21.51 -8.89 10.13
C PRO A 55 22.10 -10.20 9.61
N GLN A 56 21.57 -11.32 10.09
CA GLN A 56 21.95 -12.67 9.67
C GLN A 56 20.74 -13.32 9.01
N TRP A 57 20.99 -14.03 7.90
CA TRP A 57 19.99 -14.87 7.25
C TRP A 57 19.92 -16.20 7.97
N GLU A 58 18.73 -16.55 8.46
CA GLU A 58 18.49 -17.80 9.18
C GLU A 58 17.33 -18.54 8.50
N ALA A 59 17.43 -19.86 8.40
CA ALA A 59 16.35 -20.66 7.85
C ALA A 59 15.12 -20.59 8.76
N GLY A 60 13.94 -20.31 8.19
CA GLY A 60 12.67 -20.39 8.90
C GLY A 60 12.41 -21.82 9.39
N MET A 61 11.89 -21.93 10.61
CA MET A 61 11.54 -23.20 11.29
C MET A 61 10.09 -23.59 11.09
#